data_AF-A0A938EFB0-F1
#
_entry.id   AF-A0A938EFB0-F1
#
_cell.length_a   1.000
_cell.length_b   1.000
_cell.length_c   1.000
_cell.angle_alpha   90.00
_cell.angle_beta   90.00
_cell.angle_gamma   90.00
#
_symmetry.space_group_name_H-M   'P 1'
#
loop_
_entity.id
_entity.type
_entity.pdbx_description
1 polymer ?
#
loop_
_entity_poly.entity_id
_entity_poly.type
_entity_poly.pdbx_seq_one_letter_code
_entity_poly.pdbx_strand_id
1 'polypeptide(L)'
;MRDVIDRLQEGAFKVSEQAQRLVRAEIALAQAEIKFKMQQAAPGVGLLVLAGALAFLSLFAVMIAIIWGISTLVPLWLAALITAIGFLVLAGLCGVAGKAILAKVGPPVPETAIGIAKATPAEFGRGSNGKDELR
;
A
#
# COMPACT_ATOMS: atom_id res chain seq x y z
N MET A 1 27.00 1.41 -52.17
CA MET A 1 26.59 2.42 -51.16
C MET A 1 25.14 2.26 -50.71
N ARG A 2 24.17 2.05 -51.61
CA ARG A 2 22.75 1.76 -51.24
C ARG A 2 22.60 0.54 -50.32
N ASP A 3 23.28 -0.56 -50.62
CA ASP A 3 23.21 -1.79 -49.81
C ASP A 3 23.63 -1.63 -48.33
N VAL A 4 24.51 -0.66 -48.05
CA VAL A 4 24.96 -0.39 -46.68
C VAL A 4 23.89 0.36 -45.89
N ILE A 5 23.17 1.27 -46.56
CA ILE A 5 22.06 2.03 -45.98
C ILE A 5 20.87 1.09 -45.70
N ASP A 6 20.57 0.17 -46.62
CA ASP A 6 19.49 -0.81 -46.45
C ASP A 6 19.74 -1.74 -45.25
N ARG A 7 20.99 -2.19 -45.05
CA ARG A 7 21.37 -3.02 -43.89
C ARG A 7 21.27 -2.28 -42.55
N LEU A 8 21.58 -1.00 -42.53
CA LEU A 8 21.44 -0.16 -41.33
C LEU A 8 19.96 0.09 -41.00
N GLN A 9 19.13 0.35 -42.02
CA GLN A 9 17.69 0.50 -41.84
C GLN A 9 17.05 -0.81 -41.34
N GLU A 10 17.42 -1.96 -41.90
CA GLU A 10 16.96 -3.26 -41.39
C GLU A 10 17.42 -3.53 -39.96
N GLY A 11 18.68 -3.25 -39.63
CA GLY A 11 19.24 -3.49 -38.30
C GLY A 11 18.54 -2.64 -37.22
N ALA A 12 18.34 -1.35 -37.50
CA ALA A 12 17.64 -0.44 -36.60
C ALA A 12 16.18 -0.88 -36.35
N PHE A 13 15.49 -1.33 -37.40
CA PHE A 13 14.12 -1.83 -37.29
C PHE A 13 14.03 -3.14 -36.49
N LYS A 14 14.96 -4.08 -36.72
CA LYS A 14 15.01 -5.36 -36.01
C LYS A 14 15.30 -5.19 -34.51
N VAL A 15 16.20 -4.28 -34.14
CA VAL A 15 16.53 -4.01 -32.72
C VAL A 15 15.36 -3.35 -32.00
N SER A 16 14.67 -2.39 -32.63
CA SER A 16 13.49 -1.74 -32.03
C SER A 16 12.35 -2.74 -31.81
N GLU A 17 12.13 -3.65 -32.75
CA GLU A 17 11.14 -4.72 -32.62
C GLU A 17 11.48 -5.72 -31.50
N GLN A 18 12.75 -6.11 -31.37
CA GLN A 18 13.22 -6.99 -30.29
C GLN A 18 13.08 -6.32 -28.92
N ALA A 19 13.44 -5.03 -28.80
CA ALA A 19 13.28 -4.26 -27.57
C ALA A 19 11.80 -4.20 -27.16
N GLN A 20 10.88 -3.93 -28.11
CA GLN A 20 9.44 -3.94 -27.84
C GLN A 20 8.94 -5.33 -27.40
N ARG A 21 9.46 -6.42 -27.97
CA ARG A 21 9.09 -7.78 -27.58
C ARG A 21 9.57 -8.12 -26.17
N LEU A 22 10.79 -7.73 -25.79
CA LEU A 22 11.33 -7.96 -24.45
C LEU A 22 10.53 -7.21 -23.38
N VAL A 23 10.25 -5.92 -23.62
CA VAL A 23 9.44 -5.11 -22.70
C VAL A 23 8.05 -5.73 -22.51
N ARG A 24 7.40 -6.18 -23.60
CA ARG A 24 6.10 -6.88 -23.51
C ARG A 24 6.20 -8.18 -22.71
N ALA A 25 7.29 -8.92 -22.86
CA ALA A 25 7.52 -10.16 -22.12
C ALA A 25 7.75 -9.92 -20.62
N GLU A 26 8.53 -8.91 -20.25
CA GLU A 26 8.72 -8.52 -18.84
C GLU A 26 7.42 -8.04 -18.21
N ILE A 27 6.61 -7.27 -18.93
CA ILE A 27 5.28 -6.86 -18.46
C ILE A 27 4.38 -8.09 -18.25
N ALA A 28 4.37 -9.02 -19.21
CA ALA A 28 3.57 -10.25 -19.09
C ALA A 28 4.03 -11.12 -17.91
N LEU A 29 5.34 -11.22 -17.69
CA LEU A 29 5.92 -11.95 -16.57
C LEU A 29 5.57 -11.28 -15.23
N ALA A 30 5.74 -9.96 -15.13
CA ALA A 30 5.39 -9.20 -13.94
C ALA A 30 3.90 -9.32 -13.62
N GLN A 31 3.02 -9.26 -14.63
CA GLN A 31 1.60 -9.50 -14.45
C GLN A 31 1.32 -10.92 -13.94
N ALA A 32 2.00 -11.94 -14.46
CA ALA A 32 1.87 -13.32 -14.00
C ALA A 32 2.34 -13.50 -12.55
N GLU A 33 3.48 -12.91 -12.19
CA GLU A 33 4.02 -12.97 -10.84
C GLU A 33 3.12 -12.24 -9.83
N ILE A 34 2.64 -11.04 -10.17
CA ILE A 34 1.68 -10.31 -9.34
C ILE A 34 0.42 -11.16 -9.16
N LYS A 35 -0.14 -11.72 -10.24
CA LYS A 35 -1.33 -12.57 -10.15
C LYS A 35 -1.11 -13.79 -9.26
N PHE A 36 0.05 -14.44 -9.36
CA PHE A 36 0.41 -15.60 -8.53
C PHE A 36 0.58 -15.24 -7.05
N LYS A 37 1.23 -14.10 -6.76
CA LYS A 37 1.35 -13.57 -5.39
C LYS A 37 -0.02 -13.17 -4.83
N MET A 38 -0.84 -12.52 -5.63
CA MET A 38 -2.20 -12.12 -5.25
C MET A 38 -3.09 -13.34 -4.99
N GLN A 39 -3.01 -14.40 -5.79
CA GLN A 39 -3.78 -15.63 -5.57
C GLN A 39 -3.41 -16.33 -4.26
N GLN A 40 -2.13 -16.31 -3.87
CA GLN A 40 -1.69 -16.87 -2.60
C GLN A 40 -2.09 -15.98 -1.40
N ALA A 41 -2.08 -14.65 -1.58
CA ALA A 41 -2.46 -13.72 -0.53
C ALA A 41 -3.99 -13.54 -0.38
N ALA A 42 -4.76 -13.75 -1.46
CA ALA A 42 -6.19 -13.46 -1.51
C ALA A 42 -7.02 -14.18 -0.43
N PRO A 43 -6.82 -15.49 -0.14
CA PRO A 43 -7.56 -16.17 0.92
C PRO A 43 -7.27 -15.55 2.30
N GLY A 44 -6.01 -15.22 2.57
CA GLY A 44 -5.60 -14.61 3.84
C GLY A 44 -6.24 -13.25 4.06
N VAL A 45 -6.20 -12.38 3.04
CA VAL A 45 -6.86 -11.06 3.10
C VAL A 45 -8.37 -11.21 3.21
N GLY A 46 -8.98 -12.14 2.48
CA GLY A 46 -10.42 -12.40 2.54
C GLY A 46 -10.87 -12.86 3.93
N LEU A 47 -10.13 -13.79 4.55
CA LEU A 47 -10.42 -14.25 5.91
C LEU A 47 -10.22 -13.15 6.96
N LEU A 48 -9.21 -12.28 6.81
CA LEU A 48 -9.01 -11.16 7.72
C LEU A 48 -10.15 -10.14 7.64
N VAL A 49 -10.64 -9.82 6.43
CA VAL A 49 -11.80 -8.94 6.25
C VAL A 49 -13.04 -9.55 6.88
N LEU A 50 -13.28 -10.85 6.65
CA LEU A 50 -14.41 -11.56 7.25
C LEU A 50 -14.32 -11.60 8.79
N ALA A 51 -13.14 -11.92 9.33
CA ALA A 51 -12.90 -11.94 10.76
C ALA A 51 -13.12 -10.56 11.39
N GLY A 52 -12.64 -9.50 10.74
CA GLY A 52 -12.91 -8.12 11.15
C GLY A 52 -14.40 -7.77 11.15
N ALA A 53 -15.13 -8.17 10.10
CA ALA A 53 -16.57 -7.95 10.00
C ALA A 53 -17.35 -8.71 11.09
N LEU A 54 -17.02 -9.98 11.33
CA LEU A 54 -17.63 -10.79 12.39
C LEU A 54 -17.31 -10.24 13.79
N ALA A 55 -16.07 -9.83 14.03
CA ALA A 55 -15.67 -9.19 15.28
C ALA A 55 -16.48 -7.89 15.49
N PHE A 56 -16.63 -7.06 14.46
CA PHE A 56 -17.44 -5.85 14.53
C PHE A 56 -18.92 -6.15 14.82
N LEU A 57 -19.53 -7.14 14.15
CA LEU A 57 -20.91 -7.55 14.41
C LEU A 57 -21.10 -8.10 15.83
N SER A 58 -20.14 -8.89 16.32
CA SER A 58 -20.18 -9.45 17.68
C SER A 58 -20.19 -8.38 18.77
N LEU A 59 -19.62 -7.19 18.49
CA LEU A 59 -19.61 -6.06 19.41
C LEU A 59 -21.02 -5.63 19.81
N PHE A 60 -21.97 -5.64 18.87
CA PHE A 60 -23.37 -5.31 19.15
C PHE A 60 -24.04 -6.36 20.04
N ALA A 61 -23.77 -7.65 19.79
CA ALA A 61 -24.30 -8.72 20.61
C ALA A 61 -23.79 -8.63 22.06
N VAL A 62 -22.49 -8.35 22.24
CA VAL A 62 -21.88 -8.12 23.56
C VAL A 62 -22.49 -6.90 24.24
N MET A 63 -22.69 -5.79 23.51
CA MET A 63 -23.32 -4.58 24.06
C MET A 63 -24.73 -4.87 24.57
N ILE A 64 -25.56 -5.57 23.78
CA ILE A 64 -26.93 -5.95 24.19
C ILE A 64 -26.89 -6.85 25.42
N ALA A 65 -26.01 -7.85 25.45
CA ALA A 65 -25.88 -8.77 26.58
C ALA A 65 -25.49 -8.04 27.88
N ILE A 66 -24.55 -7.10 27.82
CA ILE A 66 -24.14 -6.28 28.97
C ILE A 66 -25.29 -5.40 29.44
N ILE A 67 -25.99 -4.71 28.52
CA ILE A 67 -27.13 -3.85 28.86
C ILE A 67 -28.21 -4.67 29.57
N TRP A 68 -28.57 -5.82 29.01
CA TRP A 68 -29.57 -6.71 29.63
C TRP A 68 -29.11 -7.21 31.00
N GLY A 69 -27.85 -7.64 31.14
CA GLY A 69 -27.29 -8.08 32.42
C GLY A 69 -27.34 -6.99 33.50
N ILE A 70 -26.89 -5.77 33.18
CA ILE A 70 -26.89 -4.63 34.11
C ILE A 70 -28.32 -4.16 34.42
N SER A 71 -29.25 -4.28 33.46
CA SER A 71 -30.64 -3.86 33.65
C SER A 71 -31.38 -4.63 34.75
N THR A 72 -30.84 -5.76 35.22
CA THR A 72 -31.36 -6.48 36.39
C THR A 72 -31.16 -5.73 37.71
N LEU A 73 -30.21 -4.79 37.76
CA LEU A 73 -29.85 -4.03 38.96
C LEU A 73 -30.28 -2.55 38.87
N VAL A 74 -30.40 -2.00 37.66
CA VAL A 74 -30.70 -0.57 37.42
C VAL A 74 -31.65 -0.39 36.23
N PRO A 75 -32.33 0.76 36.09
CA PRO A 75 -33.19 1.02 34.93
C PRO A 75 -32.46 0.87 33.59
N LEU A 76 -33.18 0.44 32.55
CA LEU A 76 -32.61 0.13 31.22
C LEU A 76 -31.81 1.30 30.62
N TRP A 77 -32.30 2.53 30.78
CA TRP A 77 -31.61 3.73 30.28
C TRP A 77 -30.25 3.95 30.96
N LEU A 78 -30.14 3.64 32.26
CA LEU A 78 -28.91 3.78 33.02
C LEU A 78 -27.93 2.66 32.66
N ALA A 79 -28.43 1.43 32.48
CA ALA A 79 -27.64 0.30 31.99
C ALA A 79 -27.02 0.58 30.60
N ALA A 80 -27.80 1.18 29.69
CA ALA A 80 -27.33 1.60 28.38
C ALA A 80 -26.22 2.66 28.46
N LEU A 81 -26.38 3.68 29.32
CA LEU A 81 -25.36 4.71 29.53
C LEU A 81 -24.06 4.15 30.12
N ILE A 82 -24.15 3.29 31.14
CA ILE A 82 -22.97 2.67 31.76
C ILE A 82 -22.21 1.83 30.72
N THR A 83 -22.93 1.04 29.94
CA THR A 83 -22.33 0.24 28.87
C THR A 83 -21.66 1.13 27.82
N ALA A 84 -22.34 2.19 27.35
CA ALA A 84 -21.80 3.12 26.37
C ALA A 84 -20.50 3.79 26.85
N ILE A 85 -20.46 4.25 28.11
CA ILE A 85 -19.26 4.84 28.71
C ILE A 85 -18.11 3.83 28.75
N GLY A 86 -18.38 2.58 29.15
CA GLY A 86 -17.38 1.52 29.16
C GLY A 86 -16.74 1.27 27.78
N PHE A 87 -17.55 1.23 26.73
CA PHE A 87 -17.06 1.06 25.36
C PHE A 87 -16.32 2.30 24.85
N LEU A 88 -16.72 3.52 25.24
CA LEU A 88 -15.97 4.73 24.89
C LEU A 88 -14.58 4.76 25.53
N VAL A 89 -14.46 4.33 26.80
CA VAL A 89 -13.16 4.19 27.46
C VAL A 89 -12.30 3.16 26.73
N LEU A 90 -12.86 1.98 26.42
CA LEU A 90 -12.15 0.94 25.68
C LEU A 90 -11.71 1.43 24.29
N ALA A 91 -12.57 2.13 23.56
CA ALA A 91 -12.25 2.73 22.27
C ALA A 91 -11.13 3.78 22.38
N GLY A 92 -11.15 4.60 23.44
CA GLY A 92 -10.08 5.55 23.74
C GLY A 92 -8.72 4.85 23.94
N LEU A 93 -8.69 3.78 24.74
CA LEU A 93 -7.48 2.98 24.97
C LEU A 93 -6.96 2.34 23.68
N CYS A 94 -7.85 1.69 22.91
CA CYS A 94 -7.52 1.13 21.60
C CYS A 94 -6.99 2.20 20.63
N GLY A 95 -7.58 3.40 20.64
CA GLY A 95 -7.15 4.52 19.81
C GLY A 95 -5.75 5.00 20.15
N VAL A 96 -5.42 5.13 21.43
CA VAL A 96 -4.06 5.49 21.89
C VAL A 96 -3.06 4.40 21.55
N ALA A 97 -3.39 3.13 21.81
CA ALA A 97 -2.53 1.99 21.47
C ALA A 97 -2.29 1.89 19.95
N GLY A 98 -3.35 2.06 19.14
CA GLY A 98 -3.26 2.06 17.68
C GLY A 98 -2.36 3.19 17.16
N LYS A 99 -2.49 4.40 17.71
CA LYS A 99 -1.57 5.51 17.39
C LYS A 99 -0.13 5.17 17.74
N ALA A 100 0.12 4.55 18.90
CA ALA A 100 1.47 4.16 19.31
C ALA A 100 2.08 3.09 18.40
N ILE A 101 1.26 2.15 17.90
CA ILE A 101 1.68 1.14 16.93
C ILE A 101 2.02 1.81 15.59
N LEU A 102 1.13 2.65 15.06
CA LEU A 102 1.36 3.34 13.79
C LEU A 102 2.58 4.27 13.84
N ALA A 103 2.82 4.93 14.97
CA ALA A 103 4.00 5.76 15.18
C ALA A 103 5.32 4.96 15.12
N LYS A 104 5.28 3.66 15.45
CA LYS A 104 6.45 2.77 15.41
C LYS A 104 6.72 2.16 14.04
N VAL A 105 5.68 1.99 13.21
CA VAL A 105 5.80 1.33 11.90
C VAL A 105 6.41 2.26 10.84
N GLY A 106 6.36 3.59 11.04
CA GLY A 106 6.86 4.57 10.07
C GLY A 106 6.04 4.58 8.76
N PRO A 107 6.22 5.59 7.89
CA PRO A 107 5.60 5.56 6.56
C PRO A 107 6.08 4.30 5.82
N PRO A 108 5.20 3.59 5.07
CA PRO A 108 5.64 2.52 4.20
C PRO A 108 6.46 3.13 3.06
N VAL A 109 7.75 3.39 3.30
CA VAL A 109 8.67 3.82 2.26
C VAL A 109 9.00 2.60 1.42
N PRO A 110 8.58 2.55 0.15
CA PRO A 110 8.98 1.48 -0.75
C PRO A 110 10.51 1.51 -0.84
N GLU A 111 11.18 0.39 -0.61
CA GLU A 111 12.65 0.28 -0.76
C GLU A 111 13.10 0.74 -2.16
N THR A 112 12.24 0.55 -3.16
CA THR A 112 12.43 1.01 -4.55
C THR A 112 12.44 2.54 -4.69
N ALA A 113 11.63 3.27 -3.91
CA ALA A 113 11.65 4.74 -3.92
C ALA A 113 12.95 5.29 -3.31
N ILE A 114 13.50 4.59 -2.31
CA ILE A 114 14.79 4.94 -1.69
C ILE A 114 15.96 4.69 -2.66
N GLY A 115 15.89 3.63 -3.48
CA GLY A 115 16.89 3.33 -4.51
C GLY A 115 16.96 4.39 -5.63
N ILE A 116 15.81 4.85 -6.12
CA ILE A 116 15.73 5.90 -7.17
C ILE A 116 16.20 7.27 -6.63
N ALA A 117 15.83 7.62 -5.40
CA ALA A 117 16.23 8.89 -4.79
C ALA A 117 17.74 8.95 -4.48
N LYS A 118 18.36 7.83 -4.07
CA LYS A 118 19.81 7.76 -3.81
C LYS A 118 20.65 7.67 -5.09
N ALA A 119 20.09 7.22 -6.21
CA ALA A 119 20.75 7.15 -7.51
C ALA A 119 20.72 8.49 -8.30
N THR A 120 20.12 9.55 -7.74
CA THR A 120 20.20 10.91 -8.32
C THR A 120 21.18 11.81 -7.55
N PRO A 121 22.51 11.61 -7.66
CA PRO A 121 23.48 12.66 -7.40
C PRO A 121 24.05 13.26 -8.70
N ALA A 122 24.08 14.60 -8.76
CA ALA A 122 25.02 15.46 -9.50
C ALA A 122 24.73 15.97 -10.93
N GLU A 123 23.79 15.45 -11.74
CA GLU A 123 23.62 15.99 -13.11
C GLU A 123 22.91 17.36 -13.17
N PHE A 124 21.96 17.64 -12.27
CA PHE A 124 21.23 18.92 -12.27
C PHE A 124 22.03 20.13 -11.76
N GLY A 125 23.27 19.93 -11.30
CA GLY A 125 24.13 20.99 -10.77
C GLY A 125 25.22 21.50 -11.72
N ARG A 126 25.41 20.89 -12.90
CA ARG A 126 26.58 21.17 -13.77
C ARG A 126 26.26 21.96 -15.06
N GLY A 127 25.00 22.34 -15.28
CA GLY A 127 24.52 22.87 -16.57
C GLY A 127 24.30 24.38 -16.69
N SER A 128 24.75 25.24 -15.76
CA SER A 128 24.47 26.70 -15.87
C SER A 128 25.64 27.66 -15.63
N ASN A 129 26.91 27.24 -15.80
CA ASN A 129 28.04 28.18 -15.77
C ASN A 129 28.51 28.53 -17.20
N GLY A 130 27.65 29.22 -17.96
CA GLY A 130 27.96 29.79 -19.27
C GLY A 130 28.38 31.26 -19.17
N LYS A 131 29.36 31.58 -18.32
CA LYS A 131 29.87 32.97 -18.14
C LYS A 131 31.31 33.19 -18.58
N ASP A 132 31.94 32.19 -19.20
CA ASP A 132 33.38 32.23 -19.48
C ASP A 132 33.72 32.41 -20.99
N GLU A 133 32.73 32.57 -21.88
CA GLU A 133 32.97 32.69 -23.34
C GLU A 133 33.00 34.12 -23.92
N LEU A 134 33.01 35.18 -23.09
CA LEU A 134 33.00 36.59 -23.57
C LEU A 134 34.17 37.45 -23.07
N ARG A 135 35.39 36.91 -23.01
CA ARG A 135 36.60 37.71 -22.73
C ARG A 135 37.75 37.42 -23.69
#